data_AF-A0A8H2ZJL3-F1
#
_entry.id   AF-A0A8H2ZJL3-F1
#
_cell.length_a   1.000
_cell.length_b   1.000
_cell.length_c   1.000
_cell.angle_alpha   90.00
_cell.angle_beta   90.00
_cell.angle_gamma   90.00
#
_symmetry.space_group_name_H-M   'P 1'
#
loop_
_entity.id
_entity.type
_entity.pdbx_description
1 polymer ?
#
loop_
_entity_poly.entity_id
_entity_poly.type
_entity_poly.pdbx_seq_one_letter_code
_entity_poly.pdbx_strand_id
1 'polypeptide(L)'
;MIREELPGFEECLKYSILGKRSFLTFVRNDFIADKVERENLEQATVAPQFLVERAVGHLLHGLRYKCTILNEISLSYLSLGDEHESDIRYDIRIIPDLNALTNEEQILLAKHMVVDFTITEPLNDLTMDQPVQIFIGIVPWSVDTPEQLDGNVTKPHKTVLKPSITVMDWLKHKFWIAGSMPDESLNLEHRNIPGTTVSNDNTATTDDDDDDDDEDADIPETIESIQIKNDFSEVHIEPSVRRYILDIMIHLRMHRLAYHSKGGGIIRDALDSMILLCKLYSYDQGKNYVTPNVVKQMSFIYFPMHLVLINSARRDPSRLYGSDYKLIQEFLDNVSKVKMEMSAKLDNPLFLEYLVVENTINKIVPAI
;
A
#
# COMPACT_ATOMS: atom_id res chain seq x y z
N MET A 1 -4.20 -12.28 -16.66
CA MET A 1 -4.20 -12.76 -15.27
C MET A 1 -4.35 -11.54 -14.39
N ILE A 2 -5.49 -11.41 -13.71
CA ILE A 2 -5.93 -10.23 -12.97
C ILE A 2 -5.49 -10.46 -11.51
N ARG A 3 -4.66 -9.56 -10.94
CA ARG A 3 -4.13 -9.70 -9.57
C ARG A 3 -5.26 -9.44 -8.57
N GLU A 4 -5.96 -10.47 -8.09
CA GLU A 4 -7.06 -10.34 -7.11
C GLU A 4 -6.56 -9.93 -5.72
N GLU A 5 -5.27 -10.13 -5.47
CA GLU A 5 -4.56 -9.83 -4.22
C GLU A 5 -3.98 -8.41 -4.22
N LEU A 6 -3.78 -7.87 -3.01
CA LEU A 6 -3.07 -6.61 -2.82
C LEU A 6 -1.60 -6.73 -3.29
N PRO A 7 -0.98 -5.63 -3.77
CA PRO A 7 0.43 -5.66 -4.10
C PRO A 7 1.27 -5.94 -2.85
N GLY A 8 2.37 -6.68 -3.04
CA GLY A 8 3.28 -7.02 -1.94
C GLY A 8 3.89 -5.79 -1.28
N PHE A 9 4.24 -5.92 0.00
CA PHE A 9 4.90 -4.86 0.77
C PHE A 9 6.21 -4.39 0.12
N GLU A 10 7.00 -5.31 -0.40
CA GLU A 10 8.31 -5.02 -1.03
C GLU A 10 8.17 -4.17 -2.29
N GLU A 11 7.22 -4.52 -3.17
CA GLU A 11 6.91 -3.78 -4.39
C GLU A 11 6.46 -2.35 -4.04
N CYS A 12 5.61 -2.24 -3.01
CA CYS A 12 5.12 -0.95 -2.53
C CYS A 12 6.25 -0.08 -1.94
N LEU A 13 7.13 -0.65 -1.12
CA LEU A 13 8.27 0.06 -0.54
C LEU A 13 9.25 0.51 -1.62
N LYS A 14 9.58 -0.36 -2.57
CA LYS A 14 10.45 -0.06 -3.72
C LYS A 14 9.93 1.13 -4.51
N TYR A 15 8.66 1.11 -4.92
CA TYR A 15 8.07 2.22 -5.66
C TYR A 15 7.94 3.49 -4.83
N SER A 16 7.63 3.37 -3.53
CA SER A 16 7.58 4.51 -2.62
C SER A 16 8.91 5.23 -2.47
N ILE A 17 10.02 4.51 -2.43
CA ILE A 17 11.37 5.11 -2.32
C ILE A 17 11.76 5.78 -3.63
N LEU A 18 11.57 5.11 -4.76
CA LEU A 18 11.87 5.65 -6.09
C LEU A 18 10.99 6.87 -6.43
N GLY A 19 9.70 6.79 -6.09
CA GLY A 19 8.73 7.85 -6.31
C GLY A 19 8.75 8.96 -5.25
N LYS A 20 9.49 8.77 -4.14
CA LYS A 20 9.48 9.63 -2.95
C LYS A 20 8.05 9.87 -2.43
N ARG A 21 7.27 8.79 -2.31
CA ARG A 21 5.84 8.80 -1.95
C ARG A 21 5.55 7.94 -0.73
N SER A 22 4.58 8.36 0.07
CA SER A 22 4.05 7.60 1.19
C SER A 22 3.05 6.53 0.72
N PHE A 23 2.92 5.41 1.44
CA PHE A 23 1.99 4.33 1.09
C PHE A 23 1.29 3.75 2.32
N LEU A 24 0.26 2.94 2.09
CA LEU A 24 -0.50 2.25 3.15
C LEU A 24 -0.24 0.75 3.14
N THR A 25 -0.40 0.14 4.30
CA THR A 25 -0.34 -1.31 4.49
C THR A 25 -1.57 -1.76 5.24
N PHE A 26 -2.28 -2.75 4.69
CA PHE A 26 -3.44 -3.33 5.35
C PHE A 26 -3.03 -4.49 6.25
N VAL A 27 -3.55 -4.49 7.47
CA VAL A 27 -3.33 -5.55 8.46
C VAL A 27 -4.68 -6.11 8.89
N ARG A 28 -4.86 -7.42 8.78
CA ARG A 28 -6.10 -8.06 9.20
C ARG A 28 -6.15 -8.20 10.72
N ASN A 29 -7.27 -7.83 11.34
CA ASN A 29 -7.44 -7.86 12.80
C ASN A 29 -7.38 -9.28 13.39
N ASP A 30 -7.76 -10.31 12.62
CA ASP A 30 -7.62 -11.71 13.03
C ASP A 30 -6.16 -12.07 13.31
N PHE A 31 -5.21 -11.46 12.60
CA PHE A 31 -3.77 -11.61 12.88
C PHE A 31 -3.38 -11.01 14.25
N ILE A 32 -4.09 -9.96 14.69
CA ILE A 32 -3.88 -9.34 16.00
C ILE A 32 -4.52 -10.22 17.09
N ALA A 33 -5.73 -10.74 16.85
CA ALA A 33 -6.47 -11.57 17.81
C ALA A 33 -5.86 -12.97 18.00
N ASP A 34 -5.50 -13.67 16.91
CA ASP A 34 -4.87 -14.99 16.95
C ASP A 34 -3.50 -14.97 17.65
N LYS A 35 -2.77 -13.86 17.58
CA LYS A 35 -1.52 -13.66 18.31
C LYS A 35 -1.75 -13.39 19.80
N VAL A 36 -2.79 -12.64 20.15
CA VAL A 36 -3.16 -12.38 21.56
C VAL A 36 -3.63 -13.67 22.27
N GLU A 37 -4.32 -14.58 21.57
CA GLU A 37 -4.79 -15.83 22.19
C GLU A 37 -3.69 -16.90 22.34
N ARG A 38 -2.66 -16.92 21.47
CA ARG A 38 -1.55 -17.89 21.53
C ARG A 38 -0.45 -17.53 22.53
N GLU A 39 -0.28 -16.24 22.87
CA GLU A 39 0.94 -15.74 23.54
C GLU A 39 0.81 -15.49 25.06
N ASN A 40 -0.02 -16.25 25.76
CA ASN A 40 0.05 -16.37 27.23
C ASN A 40 1.26 -17.23 27.72
N LEU A 41 2.12 -17.71 26.82
CA LEU A 41 3.38 -18.39 27.13
C LEU A 41 4.55 -17.70 26.41
N GLU A 42 5.23 -16.82 27.16
CA GLU A 42 6.66 -16.48 27.04
C GLU A 42 7.20 -16.00 25.66
N GLN A 43 7.41 -14.68 25.58
CA GLN A 43 8.23 -13.89 24.62
C GLN A 43 7.47 -13.05 23.58
N ALA A 44 7.04 -11.86 24.01
CA ALA A 44 6.83 -10.61 23.26
C ALA A 44 6.36 -10.70 21.79
N THR A 45 5.04 -10.76 21.62
CA THR A 45 4.26 -10.29 20.45
C THR A 45 4.94 -9.17 19.67
N VAL A 46 5.36 -9.43 18.43
CA VAL A 46 5.83 -8.38 17.51
C VAL A 46 4.59 -7.64 16.98
N ALA A 47 4.23 -6.51 17.59
CA ALA A 47 3.17 -5.63 17.09
C ALA A 47 3.40 -5.30 15.59
N PRO A 48 2.34 -5.10 14.78
CA PRO A 48 2.46 -4.97 13.33
C PRO A 48 3.45 -3.87 12.88
N GLN A 49 3.56 -2.80 13.66
CA GLN A 49 4.56 -1.74 13.49
C GLN A 49 6.02 -2.23 13.50
N PHE A 50 6.37 -3.20 14.35
CA PHE A 50 7.73 -3.74 14.46
C PHE A 50 8.02 -4.74 13.32
N LEU A 51 7.00 -5.43 12.80
CA LEU A 51 7.14 -6.26 11.59
C LEU A 51 7.45 -5.39 10.37
N VAL A 52 6.74 -4.26 10.23
CA VAL A 52 7.01 -3.27 9.18
C VAL A 52 8.41 -2.66 9.34
N GLU A 53 8.81 -2.28 10.56
CA GLU A 53 10.16 -1.76 10.84
C GLU A 53 11.25 -2.77 10.46
N ARG A 54 11.09 -4.04 10.84
CA ARG A 54 12.03 -5.11 10.48
C ARG A 54 12.10 -5.34 8.98
N ALA A 55 10.96 -5.37 8.29
CA ALA A 55 10.90 -5.53 6.84
C ALA A 55 11.59 -4.37 6.12
N VAL A 56 11.37 -3.13 6.58
CA VAL A 56 12.10 -1.96 6.09
C VAL A 56 13.60 -2.12 6.31
N GLY A 57 14.03 -2.62 7.47
CA GLY A 57 15.45 -2.84 7.75
C GLY A 57 16.11 -3.89 6.88
N HIS A 58 15.41 -4.98 6.58
CA HIS A 58 15.88 -6.00 5.66
C HIS A 58 15.98 -5.46 4.22
N LEU A 59 14.92 -4.80 3.76
CA LEU A 59 14.82 -4.30 2.39
C LEU A 59 15.76 -3.12 2.13
N LEU A 60 16.08 -2.31 3.14
CA LEU A 60 16.95 -1.14 2.96
C LEU A 60 18.38 -1.36 3.44
N HIS A 61 18.80 -2.62 3.60
CA HIS A 61 20.17 -2.96 3.90
C HIS A 61 21.10 -2.31 2.85
N GLY A 62 21.97 -1.40 3.29
CA GLY A 62 22.90 -0.64 2.43
C GLY A 62 22.47 0.80 2.07
N LEU A 63 21.24 1.22 2.36
CA LEU A 63 20.80 2.61 2.19
C LEU A 63 20.92 3.42 3.50
N ARG A 64 21.19 4.73 3.38
CA ARG A 64 21.21 5.65 4.53
C ARG A 64 19.79 6.09 4.88
N TYR A 65 19.13 5.36 5.76
CA TYR A 65 17.77 5.65 6.20
C TYR A 65 17.65 5.71 7.73
N LYS A 66 16.64 6.44 8.20
CA LYS A 66 16.17 6.45 9.59
C LYS A 66 14.74 5.93 9.61
N CYS A 67 14.43 4.97 10.47
CA CYS A 67 13.07 4.46 10.66
C CYS A 67 12.57 4.85 12.06
N THR A 68 11.38 5.43 12.15
CA THR A 68 10.76 5.82 13.43
C THR A 68 9.30 5.37 13.51
N ILE A 69 8.91 4.79 14.65
CA ILE A 69 7.52 4.41 14.95
C ILE A 69 6.85 5.54 15.74
N LEU A 70 5.73 6.06 15.23
CA LEU A 70 4.97 7.15 15.85
C LEU A 70 3.92 6.59 16.83
N ASN A 71 4.29 6.40 18.09
CA ASN A 71 3.38 5.88 19.14
C ASN A 71 2.32 6.91 19.60
N GLU A 72 2.68 8.18 19.62
CA GLU A 72 1.77 9.32 19.79
C GLU A 72 2.28 10.40 18.83
N ILE A 73 1.41 11.08 18.07
CA ILE A 73 1.82 12.21 17.22
C ILE A 73 2.07 13.43 18.12
N SER A 74 2.98 13.29 19.09
CA SER A 74 3.53 14.41 19.83
C SER A 74 4.53 15.12 18.93
N LEU A 75 4.08 16.25 18.38
CA LEU A 75 4.78 17.20 17.50
C LEU A 75 6.16 17.66 18.00
N SER A 76 6.56 17.35 19.23
CA SER A 76 7.86 17.69 19.79
C SER A 76 9.04 16.96 19.16
N TYR A 77 8.83 15.82 18.50
CA TYR A 77 9.88 15.06 17.80
C TYR A 77 9.91 15.29 16.27
N LEU A 78 8.90 15.97 15.72
CA LEU A 78 8.83 16.26 14.27
C LEU A 78 9.73 17.45 13.87
N SER A 79 10.30 18.13 14.86
CA SER A 79 11.33 19.17 14.73
C SER A 79 12.66 18.68 15.32
N LEU A 80 13.20 17.55 14.86
CA LEU A 80 14.64 17.33 15.03
C LEU A 80 15.37 18.07 13.91
N GLY A 81 15.59 19.36 14.15
CA GLY A 81 16.89 19.94 13.84
C GLY A 81 17.88 19.44 14.90
N ASP A 82 18.22 18.16 14.88
CA ASP A 82 19.45 17.73 15.52
C ASP A 82 20.55 18.08 14.52
N GLU A 83 21.35 19.09 14.86
CA GLU A 83 22.38 19.76 14.04
C GLU A 83 23.54 18.82 13.62
N HIS A 84 23.38 17.49 13.63
CA HIS A 84 24.46 16.52 13.42
C HIS A 84 24.18 15.31 12.52
N GLU A 85 23.02 15.18 11.86
CA GLU A 85 22.79 14.04 10.93
C GLU A 85 22.73 14.47 9.44
N SER A 86 23.79 15.10 8.94
CA SER A 86 23.94 15.49 7.53
C SER A 86 24.13 14.32 6.55
N ASP A 87 24.00 13.07 7.02
CA ASP A 87 24.28 11.86 6.23
C ASP A 87 23.03 11.04 5.86
N ILE A 88 21.85 11.39 6.38
CA ILE A 88 20.62 10.62 6.15
C ILE A 88 19.94 11.04 4.85
N ARG A 89 19.67 10.09 3.96
CA ARG A 89 19.00 10.33 2.67
C ARG A 89 17.47 10.17 2.77
N TYR A 90 17.00 9.21 3.57
CA TYR A 90 15.58 8.88 3.73
C TYR A 90 15.15 8.86 5.20
N ASP A 91 14.04 9.51 5.53
CA ASP A 91 13.40 9.47 6.85
C ASP A 91 12.04 8.76 6.72
N ILE A 92 11.97 7.50 7.18
CA ILE A 92 10.79 6.63 7.09
C ILE A 92 10.06 6.64 8.43
N ARG A 93 8.78 7.01 8.40
CA ARG A 93 7.94 7.12 9.59
C ARG A 93 6.75 6.18 9.51
N ILE A 94 6.62 5.29 10.50
CA ILE A 94 5.56 4.28 10.57
C ILE A 94 4.44 4.79 11.48
N ILE A 95 3.21 4.81 10.96
CA ILE A 95 1.99 5.15 11.70
C ILE A 95 1.28 3.83 12.02
N PRO A 96 1.16 3.44 13.31
CA PRO A 96 0.72 2.12 13.70
C PRO A 96 -0.77 1.84 13.50
N ASP A 97 -1.62 2.86 13.65
CA ASP A 97 -3.03 2.77 13.29
C ASP A 97 -3.52 4.11 12.73
N LEU A 98 -3.70 4.14 11.41
CA LEU A 98 -4.19 5.33 10.71
C LEU A 98 -5.64 5.65 11.05
N ASN A 99 -6.46 4.65 11.35
CA ASN A 99 -7.89 4.82 11.61
C ASN A 99 -8.16 5.36 13.04
N ALA A 100 -7.22 5.16 13.97
CA ALA A 100 -7.29 5.68 15.33
C ALA A 100 -7.00 7.19 15.43
N LEU A 101 -6.48 7.83 14.38
CA LEU A 101 -6.08 9.23 14.39
C LEU A 101 -7.27 10.19 14.55
N THR A 102 -7.15 11.13 15.47
CA THR A 102 -8.10 12.23 15.66
C THR A 102 -8.05 13.22 14.47
N ASN A 103 -9.09 14.03 14.31
CA ASN A 103 -9.14 15.01 13.22
C ASN A 103 -7.99 16.02 13.26
N GLU A 104 -7.53 16.41 14.45
CA GLU A 104 -6.41 17.35 14.62
C GLU A 104 -5.09 16.72 14.19
N GLU A 105 -4.84 15.48 14.60
CA GLU A 105 -3.68 14.68 14.20
C GLU A 105 -3.65 14.43 12.68
N GLN A 106 -4.79 14.14 12.07
CA GLN A 106 -4.88 13.98 10.62
C GLN A 106 -4.47 15.28 9.89
N ILE A 107 -4.89 16.45 10.40
CA ILE A 107 -4.56 17.75 9.78
C ILE A 107 -3.06 18.03 9.89
N LEU A 108 -2.47 17.72 11.04
CA LEU A 108 -1.04 17.87 11.28
C LEU A 108 -0.24 16.95 10.37
N LEU A 109 -0.63 15.68 10.26
CA LEU A 109 0.01 14.72 9.37
C LEU A 109 0.00 15.21 7.92
N ALA A 110 -1.15 15.68 7.41
CA ALA A 110 -1.18 16.19 6.03
C ALA A 110 -0.35 17.45 5.79
N LYS A 111 -0.12 18.28 6.81
CA LYS A 111 0.81 19.42 6.72
C LYS A 111 2.27 18.96 6.59
N HIS A 112 2.63 17.85 7.21
CA HIS A 112 3.96 17.26 7.06
C HIS A 112 4.10 16.45 5.77
N MET A 113 3.01 15.85 5.28
CA MET A 113 2.95 15.20 3.97
C MET A 113 2.80 16.20 2.81
N VAL A 114 3.19 17.47 3.00
CA VAL A 114 3.29 18.43 1.89
C VAL A 114 4.46 18.00 1.02
N VAL A 115 4.17 17.10 0.10
CA VAL A 115 5.01 16.85 -1.05
C VAL A 115 4.92 18.09 -1.92
N ASP A 116 6.04 18.77 -2.18
CA ASP A 116 6.10 19.81 -3.20
C ASP A 116 5.92 19.16 -4.57
N PHE A 117 4.67 19.08 -5.04
CA PHE A 117 4.29 18.52 -6.34
C PHE A 117 4.69 19.41 -7.54
N THR A 118 5.42 20.50 -7.33
CA THR A 118 5.68 21.53 -8.35
C THR A 118 7.06 21.44 -9.01
N ILE A 119 7.98 20.60 -8.55
CA ILE A 119 9.32 20.54 -9.15
C ILE A 119 9.31 19.51 -10.28
N THR A 120 8.93 20.00 -11.46
CA THR A 120 9.07 19.32 -12.76
C THR A 120 10.44 19.64 -13.37
N GLU A 121 11.50 19.64 -12.55
CA GLU A 121 12.86 19.82 -13.02
C GLU A 121 13.75 18.71 -12.47
N PRO A 122 14.69 18.16 -13.26
CA PRO A 122 15.70 17.24 -12.77
C PRO A 122 16.65 18.05 -11.90
N LEU A 123 16.26 18.28 -10.65
CA LEU A 123 17.03 19.07 -9.71
C LEU A 123 18.22 18.22 -9.26
N ASN A 124 19.41 18.67 -9.64
CA ASN A 124 20.71 18.13 -9.25
C ASN A 124 20.71 17.63 -7.80
N ASP A 125 21.10 16.37 -7.60
CA ASP A 125 21.21 15.64 -6.31
C ASP A 125 22.22 16.26 -5.31
N LEU A 126 22.69 17.49 -5.52
CA LEU A 126 23.76 18.13 -4.74
C LEU A 126 23.27 19.19 -3.74
N THR A 127 21.98 19.49 -3.65
CA THR A 127 21.46 20.53 -2.74
C THR A 127 20.11 20.16 -2.11
N MET A 128 19.99 18.97 -1.51
CA MET A 128 18.90 18.66 -0.60
C MET A 128 19.47 18.58 0.81
N ASP A 129 19.40 19.68 1.55
CA ASP A 129 19.81 19.77 2.96
C ASP A 129 18.82 19.04 3.90
N GLN A 130 17.75 18.45 3.35
CA GLN A 130 16.72 17.76 4.11
C GLN A 130 16.47 16.34 3.58
N PRO A 131 16.37 15.34 4.47
CA PRO A 131 16.08 13.97 4.09
C PRO A 131 14.69 13.84 3.48
N VAL A 132 14.53 12.92 2.52
CA VAL A 132 13.23 12.61 1.90
C VAL A 132 12.35 11.91 2.93
N GLN A 133 11.24 12.53 3.32
CA GLN A 133 10.30 11.97 4.28
C GLN A 133 9.28 11.05 3.60
N ILE A 134 9.18 9.80 4.08
CA ILE A 134 8.23 8.79 3.60
C ILE A 134 7.42 8.28 4.79
N PHE A 135 6.09 8.30 4.67
CA PHE A 135 5.20 7.77 5.69
C PHE A 135 4.64 6.41 5.26
N ILE A 136 4.63 5.46 6.20
CA ILE A 136 3.99 4.14 6.04
C ILE A 136 2.82 4.08 7.01
N GLY A 137 1.60 4.11 6.47
CA GLY A 137 0.38 4.04 7.29
C GLY A 137 -0.15 2.63 7.41
N ILE A 138 -0.25 2.11 8.63
CA ILE A 138 -0.86 0.82 8.90
C ILE A 138 -2.37 1.01 9.08
N VAL A 139 -3.16 0.25 8.34
CA VAL A 139 -4.62 0.28 8.40
C VAL A 139 -5.11 -1.09 8.88
N PRO A 140 -5.52 -1.21 10.16
CA PRO A 140 -6.18 -2.41 10.64
C PRO A 140 -7.55 -2.55 9.97
N TRP A 141 -7.87 -3.75 9.50
CA TRP A 141 -9.17 -4.06 8.94
C TRP A 141 -9.69 -5.40 9.48
N SER A 142 -11.00 -5.47 9.68
CA SER A 142 -11.68 -6.70 10.11
C SER A 142 -12.74 -7.05 9.09
N VAL A 143 -13.00 -8.35 8.93
CA VAL A 143 -14.26 -8.82 8.35
C VAL A 143 -15.28 -8.71 9.49
N ASP A 144 -15.92 -7.54 9.63
CA ASP A 144 -17.02 -7.37 10.58
C ASP A 144 -18.10 -8.43 10.22
N THR A 145 -18.22 -9.50 11.00
CA THR A 145 -19.40 -10.37 10.91
C THR A 145 -20.62 -9.49 11.14
N PRO A 146 -21.68 -9.60 10.32
CA PRO A 146 -22.90 -8.88 10.61
C PRO A 146 -23.33 -9.34 12.00
N GLU A 147 -23.24 -8.44 12.99
CA GLU A 147 -23.81 -8.65 14.33
C GLU A 147 -25.15 -9.34 14.12
N GLN A 148 -25.30 -10.50 14.76
CA GLN A 148 -26.54 -11.28 14.74
C GLN A 148 -27.72 -10.31 14.80
N LEU A 149 -28.63 -10.48 13.84
CA LEU A 149 -29.96 -9.86 13.81
C LEU A 149 -30.73 -10.29 15.06
N ASP A 150 -30.31 -9.83 16.24
CA ASP A 150 -31.12 -9.89 17.43
C ASP A 150 -32.21 -8.85 17.27
N GLY A 151 -33.43 -9.36 17.20
CA GLY A 151 -34.65 -8.67 16.81
C GLY A 151 -35.07 -7.58 17.79
N ASN A 152 -34.37 -6.46 17.82
CA ASN A 152 -34.89 -5.23 18.41
C ASN A 152 -34.63 -4.02 17.49
N VAL A 153 -35.68 -3.67 16.75
CA VAL A 153 -35.81 -2.48 15.93
C VAL A 153 -35.71 -1.24 16.82
N THR A 154 -34.67 -0.40 16.65
CA THR A 154 -34.68 1.08 16.82
C THR A 154 -33.26 1.68 16.80
N LYS A 155 -32.50 1.52 15.71
CA LYS A 155 -31.35 2.41 15.44
C LYS A 155 -31.31 2.83 13.97
N PRO A 156 -30.96 4.09 13.66
CA PRO A 156 -31.09 4.66 12.32
C PRO A 156 -30.08 4.02 11.37
N HIS A 157 -30.57 3.59 10.20
CA HIS A 157 -29.83 3.20 8.98
C HIS A 157 -28.32 2.93 9.16
N LYS A 158 -27.98 1.67 9.51
CA LYS A 158 -26.58 1.18 9.46
C LYS A 158 -26.00 1.47 8.07
N THR A 159 -24.85 2.13 8.02
CA THR A 159 -24.06 2.32 6.79
C THR A 159 -23.71 0.96 6.22
N VAL A 160 -24.20 0.68 5.01
CA VAL A 160 -24.23 -0.67 4.43
C VAL A 160 -22.86 -1.13 3.94
N LEU A 161 -22.09 -0.18 3.42
CA LEU A 161 -20.72 -0.39 2.96
C LEU A 161 -19.81 0.51 3.78
N LYS A 162 -19.27 -0.02 4.87
CA LYS A 162 -18.25 0.66 5.67
C LYS A 162 -16.95 0.67 4.86
N PRO A 163 -16.32 1.83 4.64
CA PRO A 163 -15.02 1.89 4.01
C PRO A 163 -13.96 1.30 4.95
N SER A 164 -13.00 0.58 4.40
CA SER A 164 -11.89 -0.04 5.15
C SER A 164 -10.91 1.01 5.70
N ILE A 165 -10.86 2.18 5.04
CA ILE A 165 -10.11 3.36 5.47
C ILE A 165 -11.11 4.39 5.99
N THR A 166 -11.01 4.78 7.26
CA THR A 166 -11.94 5.73 7.90
C THR A 166 -11.42 7.17 7.96
N VAL A 167 -10.15 7.40 7.60
CA VAL A 167 -9.59 8.76 7.55
C VAL A 167 -10.27 9.64 6.49
N MET A 168 -10.12 10.94 6.67
CA MET A 168 -10.66 11.93 5.74
C MET A 168 -10.06 11.78 4.34
N ASP A 169 -10.90 11.94 3.31
CA ASP A 169 -10.49 11.72 1.91
C ASP A 169 -9.25 12.53 1.51
N TRP A 170 -9.11 13.78 1.98
CA TRP A 170 -7.96 14.61 1.65
C TRP A 170 -6.64 14.07 2.21
N LEU A 171 -6.65 13.37 3.35
CA LEU A 171 -5.48 12.68 3.90
C LEU A 171 -5.24 11.37 3.16
N LYS A 172 -6.32 10.62 2.89
CA LYS A 172 -6.28 9.38 2.09
C LYS A 172 -5.58 9.59 0.76
N HIS A 173 -5.79 10.73 0.09
CA HIS A 173 -5.13 11.07 -1.18
C HIS A 173 -3.65 11.48 -1.06
N LYS A 174 -3.10 11.66 0.15
CA LYS A 174 -1.67 11.93 0.35
C LYS A 174 -0.82 10.67 0.30
N PHE A 175 -1.43 9.52 0.58
CA PHE A 175 -0.83 8.21 0.36
C PHE A 175 -1.03 7.77 -1.07
N TRP A 176 -0.03 7.13 -1.67
CA TRP A 176 0.02 6.88 -3.11
C TRP A 176 -0.56 5.54 -3.52
N ILE A 177 -0.17 4.47 -2.83
CA ILE A 177 -0.61 3.10 -3.09
C ILE A 177 -0.86 2.38 -1.77
N ALA A 178 -1.52 1.23 -1.82
CA ALA A 178 -1.75 0.38 -0.66
C ALA A 178 -1.33 -1.05 -0.96
N GLY A 179 -0.65 -1.70 -0.01
CA GLY A 179 -0.17 -3.07 -0.13
C GLY A 179 -0.56 -3.98 1.02
N SER A 180 -0.22 -5.26 0.88
CA SER A 180 -0.33 -6.27 1.93
C SER A 180 0.73 -6.08 3.01
N MET A 181 0.54 -6.76 4.14
CA MET A 181 1.52 -6.86 5.21
C MET A 181 2.77 -7.62 4.73
N PRO A 182 3.99 -7.31 5.22
CA PRO A 182 5.18 -8.09 4.89
C PRO A 182 5.05 -9.54 5.36
N ASP A 183 5.53 -10.47 4.52
CA ASP A 183 5.49 -11.90 4.80
C ASP A 183 6.44 -12.29 5.95
N GLU A 184 5.98 -13.20 6.82
CA GLU A 184 6.75 -13.66 7.98
C GLU A 184 7.98 -14.51 7.62
N SER A 185 8.16 -14.91 6.35
CA SER A 185 9.34 -15.66 5.87
C SER A 185 10.65 -14.91 6.10
N LEU A 186 10.61 -13.57 6.13
CA LEU A 186 11.75 -12.70 6.49
C LEU A 186 12.18 -12.84 7.96
N ASN A 187 11.46 -13.62 8.78
CA ASN A 187 11.84 -13.88 10.18
C ASN A 187 12.85 -15.03 10.35
N LEU A 188 13.02 -15.91 9.35
CA LEU A 188 13.73 -17.18 9.51
C LEU A 188 15.26 -17.12 9.30
N GLU A 189 15.79 -16.07 8.65
CA GLU A 189 17.22 -16.04 8.30
C GLU A 189 18.17 -15.52 9.41
N HIS A 190 17.66 -15.22 10.61
CA HIS A 190 18.49 -14.76 11.75
C HIS A 190 18.50 -15.67 12.98
N ARG A 191 18.06 -16.92 12.85
CA ARG A 191 18.27 -17.94 13.90
C ARG A 191 18.83 -19.21 13.29
N ASN A 192 20.10 -19.18 12.91
CA ASN A 192 21.07 -20.30 12.75
C ASN A 192 22.25 -19.68 11.95
N ILE A 193 23.51 -19.55 12.40
CA ILE A 193 24.54 -20.50 12.89
C ILE A 193 25.81 -19.63 13.22
N PRO A 194 26.93 -20.02 13.91
CA PRO A 194 27.25 -21.15 14.81
C PRO A 194 27.86 -20.72 16.18
N GLY A 195 27.87 -21.62 17.17
CA GLY A 195 28.66 -21.44 18.40
C GLY A 195 28.68 -22.65 19.36
N THR A 196 29.48 -23.66 19.00
CA THR A 196 30.33 -24.47 19.89
C THR A 196 29.76 -25.01 21.22
N THR A 197 29.47 -26.32 21.30
CA THR A 197 29.89 -27.17 22.43
C THR A 197 30.01 -28.66 22.05
N VAL A 198 31.27 -29.13 21.94
CA VAL A 198 31.85 -30.35 22.54
C VAL A 198 31.25 -31.75 22.21
N SER A 199 31.91 -32.41 21.25
CA SER A 199 32.40 -33.81 21.18
C SER A 199 31.54 -35.02 21.58
N ASN A 200 31.32 -35.92 20.62
CA ASN A 200 31.95 -37.26 20.52
C ASN A 200 31.35 -38.00 19.32
N ASP A 201 32.13 -38.44 18.34
CA ASP A 201 32.71 -39.79 18.30
C ASP A 201 33.49 -40.04 16.99
N ASN A 202 34.38 -41.01 17.06
CA ASN A 202 35.44 -41.32 16.10
C ASN A 202 34.95 -41.92 14.77
N THR A 203 35.65 -41.63 13.67
CA THR A 203 36.31 -42.64 12.81
C THR A 203 37.15 -41.99 11.71
N ALA A 204 38.35 -42.54 11.51
CA ALA A 204 39.37 -42.09 10.57
C ALA A 204 39.19 -42.69 9.17
N THR A 205 39.62 -41.98 8.12
CA THR A 205 40.55 -42.44 7.04
C THR A 205 40.74 -41.41 5.90
N THR A 206 42.00 -40.98 5.72
CA THR A 206 42.79 -40.72 4.47
C THR A 206 42.27 -39.91 3.28
N ASP A 207 43.02 -38.82 3.02
CA ASP A 207 43.74 -38.38 1.80
C ASP A 207 43.05 -38.15 0.43
N ASP A 208 43.41 -36.98 -0.11
CA ASP A 208 43.58 -36.52 -1.51
C ASP A 208 42.37 -36.51 -2.48
N ASP A 209 41.90 -35.32 -2.86
CA ASP A 209 42.20 -34.69 -4.18
C ASP A 209 41.38 -33.40 -4.38
N ASP A 210 41.96 -32.48 -5.15
CA ASP A 210 41.40 -31.22 -5.67
C ASP A 210 40.06 -31.43 -6.40
N ASP A 211 39.12 -30.50 -6.26
CA ASP A 211 38.31 -30.01 -7.38
C ASP A 211 37.59 -28.70 -7.00
N ASP A 212 37.87 -27.68 -7.82
CA ASP A 212 37.13 -26.43 -7.94
C ASP A 212 35.68 -26.72 -8.36
N ASP A 213 34.71 -26.25 -7.60
CA ASP A 213 33.38 -25.93 -8.13
C ASP A 213 32.78 -24.78 -7.30
N ASP A 214 32.85 -23.59 -7.90
CA ASP A 214 32.07 -22.42 -7.54
C ASP A 214 30.57 -22.75 -7.65
N GLU A 215 29.96 -23.24 -6.56
CA GLU A 215 28.50 -23.19 -6.43
C GLU A 215 28.12 -21.76 -6.07
N ASP A 216 27.83 -20.97 -7.11
CA ASP A 216 27.03 -19.75 -7.05
C ASP A 216 25.71 -20.05 -6.32
N ALA A 217 25.73 -19.90 -5.00
CA ALA A 217 24.52 -19.83 -4.21
C ALA A 217 23.78 -18.57 -4.64
N ASP A 218 22.61 -18.75 -5.28
CA ASP A 218 21.66 -17.69 -5.64
C ASP A 218 21.38 -16.81 -4.40
N ILE A 219 22.12 -15.71 -4.27
CA ILE A 219 21.83 -14.67 -3.30
C ILE A 219 20.53 -14.01 -3.79
N PRO A 220 19.46 -14.00 -2.98
CA PRO A 220 18.20 -13.36 -3.37
C PRO A 220 18.48 -11.89 -3.70
N GLU A 221 17.96 -11.41 -4.83
CA GLU A 221 18.14 -10.04 -5.34
C GLU A 221 17.88 -8.99 -4.24
N THR A 222 18.92 -8.64 -3.49
CA THR A 222 18.86 -7.57 -2.50
C THR A 222 18.78 -6.25 -3.24
N ILE A 223 18.13 -5.29 -2.60
CA ILE A 223 17.94 -3.89 -3.04
C ILE A 223 19.27 -3.14 -3.31
N GLU A 224 20.43 -3.79 -3.07
CA GLU A 224 21.76 -3.33 -3.48
C GLU A 224 21.91 -3.15 -5.00
N SER A 225 21.09 -3.80 -5.83
CA SER A 225 21.03 -3.53 -7.28
C SER A 225 20.30 -2.23 -7.64
N ILE A 226 19.65 -1.56 -6.68
CA ILE A 226 19.14 -0.20 -6.85
C ILE A 226 20.32 0.77 -6.73
N GLN A 227 21.20 0.76 -7.74
CA GLN A 227 21.81 2.01 -8.16
C GLN A 227 20.64 2.93 -8.55
N ILE A 228 20.23 3.78 -7.61
CA ILE A 228 19.25 4.86 -7.82
C ILE A 228 19.86 5.86 -8.80
N LYS A 229 20.02 5.45 -10.06
CA LYS A 229 20.06 6.37 -11.17
C LYS A 229 18.60 6.75 -11.41
N ASN A 230 18.31 8.05 -11.27
CA ASN A 230 16.99 8.64 -11.50
C ASN A 230 16.57 8.60 -12.99
N ASP A 231 16.86 7.49 -13.69
CA ASP A 231 16.75 7.34 -15.14
C ASP A 231 15.31 6.96 -15.56
N PHE A 232 14.36 6.81 -14.63
CA PHE A 232 12.95 6.61 -15.00
C PHE A 232 12.36 7.84 -15.75
N SER A 233 13.06 8.98 -15.72
CA SER A 233 12.76 10.14 -16.57
C SER A 233 12.89 9.83 -18.07
N GLU A 234 13.75 8.88 -18.45
CA GLU A 234 13.97 8.43 -19.82
C GLU A 234 12.79 7.61 -20.37
N VAL A 235 11.96 7.04 -19.50
CA VAL A 235 10.77 6.28 -19.92
C VAL A 235 9.76 7.22 -20.57
N HIS A 236 9.52 6.99 -21.86
CA HIS A 236 8.63 7.80 -22.68
C HIS A 236 7.18 7.33 -22.55
N ILE A 237 6.25 8.29 -22.47
CA ILE A 237 4.80 8.04 -22.51
C ILE A 237 4.23 8.69 -23.76
N GLU A 238 3.62 7.87 -24.59
CA GLU A 238 2.90 8.36 -25.77
C GLU A 238 1.62 9.12 -25.36
N PRO A 239 1.26 10.20 -26.06
CA PRO A 239 0.01 10.92 -25.80
C PRO A 239 -1.26 10.04 -25.86
N SER A 240 -1.26 8.99 -26.68
CA SER A 240 -2.36 8.00 -26.77
C SER A 240 -2.54 7.23 -25.45
N VAL A 241 -1.45 6.80 -24.82
CA VAL A 241 -1.44 6.13 -23.52
C VAL A 241 -1.87 7.09 -22.41
N ARG A 242 -1.41 8.35 -22.45
CA ARG A 242 -1.88 9.38 -21.52
C ARG A 242 -3.39 9.61 -21.65
N ARG A 243 -3.91 9.62 -22.88
CA ARG A 243 -5.36 9.72 -23.13
C ARG A 243 -6.10 8.51 -22.59
N TYR A 244 -5.55 7.31 -22.74
CA TYR A 244 -6.13 6.09 -22.19
C TYR A 244 -6.27 6.14 -20.66
N ILE A 245 -5.26 6.65 -19.94
CA ILE A 245 -5.34 6.86 -18.48
C ILE A 245 -6.48 7.84 -18.15
N LEU A 246 -6.60 8.95 -18.88
CA LEU A 246 -7.68 9.91 -18.69
C LEU A 246 -9.06 9.31 -18.92
N ASP A 247 -9.21 8.47 -19.95
CA ASP A 247 -10.48 7.81 -20.25
C ASP A 247 -10.84 6.82 -19.12
N ILE A 248 -9.87 6.07 -18.58
CA ILE A 248 -10.06 5.23 -17.37
C ILE A 248 -10.54 6.07 -16.19
N MET A 249 -9.84 7.17 -15.90
CA MET A 249 -10.22 8.07 -14.80
C MET A 249 -11.67 8.55 -14.96
N ILE A 250 -12.05 9.04 -16.14
CA ILE A 250 -13.41 9.55 -16.40
C ILE A 250 -14.47 8.46 -16.16
N HIS A 251 -14.26 7.25 -16.68
CA HIS A 251 -15.23 6.18 -16.50
C HIS A 251 -15.34 5.72 -15.05
N LEU A 252 -14.22 5.70 -14.31
CA LEU A 252 -14.24 5.42 -12.89
C LEU A 252 -15.01 6.49 -12.10
N ARG A 253 -14.82 7.78 -12.43
CA ARG A 253 -15.58 8.88 -11.82
C ARG A 253 -17.08 8.79 -12.09
N MET A 254 -17.46 8.26 -13.24
CA MET A 254 -18.85 8.11 -13.71
C MET A 254 -19.43 6.72 -13.41
N HIS A 255 -18.68 5.85 -12.72
CA HIS A 255 -19.16 4.51 -12.43
C HIS A 255 -20.39 4.56 -11.50
N ARG A 256 -21.38 3.70 -11.74
CA ARG A 256 -22.67 3.75 -11.02
C ARG A 256 -22.53 3.59 -9.50
N LEU A 257 -21.57 2.77 -9.05
CA LEU A 257 -21.28 2.57 -7.62
C LEU A 257 -20.38 3.65 -7.02
N ALA A 258 -19.82 4.54 -7.83
CA ALA A 258 -18.96 5.62 -7.36
C ALA A 258 -19.79 6.78 -6.80
N TYR A 259 -19.28 7.44 -5.77
CA TYR A 259 -19.96 8.59 -5.18
C TYR A 259 -19.75 9.85 -6.04
N HIS A 260 -20.76 10.19 -6.84
CA HIS A 260 -20.67 11.23 -7.86
C HIS A 260 -20.41 12.63 -7.29
N SER A 261 -20.91 12.94 -6.09
CA SER A 261 -20.69 14.26 -5.46
C SER A 261 -19.23 14.52 -5.09
N LYS A 262 -18.40 13.46 -5.01
CA LYS A 262 -16.94 13.57 -4.83
C LYS A 262 -16.16 13.14 -6.09
N GLY A 263 -16.83 13.08 -7.25
CA GLY A 263 -16.24 12.60 -8.49
C GLY A 263 -15.68 11.17 -8.37
N GLY A 264 -16.35 10.30 -7.62
CA GLY A 264 -15.90 8.93 -7.36
C GLY A 264 -14.62 8.79 -6.52
N GLY A 265 -14.10 9.88 -5.96
CA GLY A 265 -12.86 9.90 -5.17
C GLY A 265 -11.59 10.13 -6.00
N ILE A 266 -11.65 10.12 -7.33
CA ILE A 266 -10.43 10.28 -8.13
C ILE A 266 -10.10 11.76 -8.29
N ILE A 267 -9.02 12.22 -7.65
CA ILE A 267 -8.54 13.61 -7.74
C ILE A 267 -7.92 13.93 -9.10
N ARG A 268 -7.69 15.21 -9.40
CA ARG A 268 -7.06 15.64 -10.66
C ARG A 268 -5.62 15.11 -10.78
N ASP A 269 -4.87 15.16 -9.69
CA ASP A 269 -3.44 14.83 -9.64
C ASP A 269 -3.18 13.31 -9.71
N ALA A 270 -4.25 12.51 -9.79
CA ALA A 270 -4.19 11.07 -10.04
C ALA A 270 -3.55 10.74 -11.39
N LEU A 271 -3.66 11.62 -12.39
CA LEU A 271 -3.04 11.40 -13.70
C LEU A 271 -1.51 11.34 -13.58
N ASP A 272 -0.90 12.34 -12.94
CA ASP A 272 0.54 12.43 -12.81
C ASP A 272 1.08 11.34 -11.88
N SER A 273 0.32 11.01 -10.83
CA SER A 273 0.61 9.90 -9.92
C SER A 273 0.60 8.55 -10.64
N MET A 274 -0.37 8.33 -11.53
CA MET A 274 -0.48 7.10 -12.32
C MET A 274 0.59 7.02 -13.41
N ILE A 275 0.92 8.15 -14.04
CA ILE A 275 2.03 8.26 -15.00
C ILE A 275 3.34 7.87 -14.34
N LEU A 276 3.63 8.41 -13.14
CA LEU A 276 4.82 8.07 -12.38
C LEU A 276 4.88 6.56 -12.10
N LEU A 277 3.79 5.97 -11.61
CA LEU A 277 3.72 4.54 -11.31
C LEU A 277 3.96 3.69 -12.56
N CYS A 278 3.34 4.04 -13.70
CA CYS A 278 3.56 3.34 -14.96
C CYS A 278 5.00 3.44 -15.46
N LYS A 279 5.67 4.57 -15.25
CA LYS A 279 7.09 4.73 -15.61
C LYS A 279 7.97 3.85 -14.74
N LEU A 280 7.75 3.86 -13.42
CA LEU A 280 8.51 3.01 -12.49
C LEU A 280 8.33 1.53 -12.82
N TYR A 281 7.10 1.09 -13.07
CA TYR A 281 6.85 -0.30 -13.45
C TYR A 281 7.47 -0.67 -14.80
N SER A 282 7.42 0.23 -15.79
CA SER A 282 8.06 -0.04 -17.09
C SER A 282 9.58 -0.11 -16.96
N TYR A 283 10.17 0.76 -16.14
CA TYR A 283 11.60 0.76 -15.83
C TYR A 283 12.03 -0.54 -15.13
N ASP A 284 11.25 -0.98 -14.15
CA ASP A 284 11.46 -2.25 -13.44
C ASP A 284 11.42 -3.46 -14.38
N GLN A 285 10.58 -3.40 -15.42
CA GLN A 285 10.50 -4.41 -16.48
C GLN A 285 11.56 -4.22 -17.59
N GLY A 286 12.50 -3.29 -17.45
CA GLY A 286 13.54 -2.99 -18.44
C GLY A 286 13.02 -2.36 -19.73
N LYS A 287 11.85 -1.71 -19.71
CA LYS A 287 11.19 -1.10 -20.88
C LYS A 287 11.29 0.42 -20.83
N ASN A 288 11.70 1.01 -21.95
CA ASN A 288 11.84 2.46 -22.10
C ASN A 288 10.55 3.18 -22.51
N TYR A 289 9.44 2.45 -22.66
CA TYR A 289 8.15 3.01 -23.04
C TYR A 289 7.01 2.33 -22.27
N VAL A 290 5.97 3.11 -21.98
CA VAL A 290 4.77 2.61 -21.30
C VAL A 290 3.79 2.04 -22.32
N THR A 291 3.32 0.81 -22.09
CA THR A 291 2.28 0.17 -22.92
C THR A 291 0.90 0.25 -22.26
N PRO A 292 -0.20 0.16 -23.03
CA PRO A 292 -1.54 0.10 -22.45
C PRO A 292 -1.74 -1.07 -21.48
N ASN A 293 -1.01 -2.18 -21.65
CA ASN A 293 -1.09 -3.31 -20.73
C ASN A 293 -0.52 -2.98 -19.35
N VAL A 294 0.59 -2.23 -19.30
CA VAL A 294 1.15 -1.70 -18.05
C VAL A 294 0.14 -0.78 -17.36
N VAL A 295 -0.52 0.10 -18.13
CA VAL A 295 -1.57 0.97 -17.57
C VAL A 295 -2.69 0.16 -16.93
N LYS A 296 -3.13 -0.94 -17.56
CA LYS A 296 -4.15 -1.82 -16.97
C LYS A 296 -3.70 -2.41 -15.65
N GLN A 297 -2.49 -2.98 -15.60
CA GLN A 297 -1.94 -3.57 -14.38
C GLN A 297 -1.80 -2.54 -13.25
N MET A 298 -1.21 -1.39 -13.55
CA MET A 298 -1.02 -0.33 -12.56
C MET A 298 -2.34 0.30 -12.10
N SER A 299 -3.39 0.24 -12.93
CA SER A 299 -4.72 0.75 -12.57
C SER A 299 -5.32 -0.05 -11.42
N PHE A 300 -5.06 -1.36 -11.38
CA PHE A 300 -5.48 -2.23 -10.28
C PHE A 300 -4.72 -1.98 -8.97
N ILE A 301 -3.53 -1.39 -9.03
CA ILE A 301 -2.74 -1.04 -7.85
C ILE A 301 -3.19 0.34 -7.31
N TYR A 302 -3.32 1.32 -8.20
CA TYR A 302 -3.53 2.71 -7.82
C TYR A 302 -4.98 3.06 -7.49
N PHE A 303 -5.93 2.72 -8.36
CA PHE A 303 -7.30 3.24 -8.25
C PHE A 303 -8.13 2.65 -7.11
N PRO A 304 -8.05 1.36 -6.72
CA PRO A 304 -8.91 0.82 -5.67
C PRO A 304 -8.79 1.59 -4.36
N MET A 305 -7.57 2.02 -4.01
CA MET A 305 -7.35 2.86 -2.86
C MET A 305 -8.05 4.21 -3.00
N HIS A 306 -8.00 4.88 -4.15
CA HIS A 306 -8.54 6.23 -4.29
C HIS A 306 -10.04 6.32 -4.56
N LEU A 307 -10.69 5.21 -4.88
CA LEU A 307 -12.13 5.19 -5.10
C LEU A 307 -12.91 5.45 -3.81
N VAL A 308 -14.02 6.18 -3.98
CA VAL A 308 -15.02 6.41 -2.94
C VAL A 308 -16.36 5.92 -3.46
N LEU A 309 -16.80 4.79 -2.92
CA LEU A 309 -18.05 4.15 -3.31
C LEU A 309 -19.24 4.68 -2.50
N ILE A 310 -20.45 4.47 -3.03
CA ILE A 310 -21.69 4.78 -2.32
C ILE A 310 -21.84 3.88 -1.10
N ASN A 311 -22.05 4.48 0.08
CA ASN A 311 -22.18 3.76 1.35
C ASN A 311 -23.62 3.70 1.89
N SER A 312 -24.54 4.40 1.23
CA SER A 312 -25.92 4.54 1.64
C SER A 312 -26.81 4.83 0.44
N ALA A 313 -28.04 4.32 0.48
CA ALA A 313 -29.03 4.55 -0.58
C ALA A 313 -29.36 6.04 -0.79
N ARG A 314 -29.08 6.90 0.20
CA ARG A 314 -29.24 8.36 0.09
C ARG A 314 -28.26 9.00 -0.87
N ARG A 315 -27.08 8.40 -1.05
CA ARG A 315 -25.98 8.90 -1.89
C ARG A 315 -26.05 8.36 -3.33
N ASP A 316 -27.03 7.52 -3.63
CA ASP A 316 -27.23 6.99 -4.98
C ASP A 316 -27.87 8.05 -5.90
N PRO A 317 -27.30 8.30 -7.10
CA PRO A 317 -27.81 9.32 -8.02
C PRO A 317 -29.18 8.97 -8.62
N SER A 318 -29.54 7.69 -8.73
CA SER A 318 -30.83 7.24 -9.29
C SER A 318 -32.02 7.70 -8.46
N ARG A 319 -31.79 8.04 -7.20
CA ARG A 319 -32.81 8.64 -6.32
C ARG A 319 -33.30 9.99 -6.84
N LEU A 320 -32.45 10.78 -7.49
CA LEU A 320 -32.87 12.04 -8.12
C LEU A 320 -33.88 11.82 -9.27
N TYR A 321 -33.88 10.61 -9.84
CA TYR A 321 -34.77 10.20 -10.93
C TYR A 321 -35.96 9.37 -10.44
N GLY A 322 -36.24 9.34 -9.13
CA GLY A 322 -37.42 8.70 -8.57
C GLY A 322 -37.29 7.20 -8.29
N SER A 323 -36.07 6.66 -8.23
CA SER A 323 -35.86 5.25 -7.87
C SER A 323 -36.22 4.97 -6.41
N ASP A 324 -36.79 3.78 -6.15
CA ASP A 324 -37.26 3.38 -4.83
C ASP A 324 -36.11 3.18 -3.84
N TYR A 325 -36.18 3.89 -2.71
CA TYR A 325 -35.17 3.80 -1.64
C TYR A 325 -34.96 2.37 -1.12
N LYS A 326 -36.06 1.61 -1.00
CA LYS A 326 -36.01 0.24 -0.45
C LYS A 326 -35.23 -0.71 -1.35
N LEU A 327 -35.43 -0.64 -2.67
CA LEU A 327 -34.74 -1.49 -3.63
C LEU A 327 -33.25 -1.16 -3.71
N ILE A 328 -32.89 0.13 -3.69
CA ILE A 328 -31.48 0.55 -3.66
C ILE A 328 -30.81 0.05 -2.39
N GLN A 329 -31.49 0.19 -1.25
CA GLN A 329 -30.98 -0.28 0.03
C GLN A 329 -30.77 -1.81 0.02
N GLU A 330 -31.75 -2.58 -0.43
CA GLU A 330 -31.64 -4.04 -0.56
C GLU A 330 -30.50 -4.46 -1.49
N PHE A 331 -30.33 -3.76 -2.62
CA PHE A 331 -29.22 -3.98 -3.52
C PHE A 331 -27.87 -3.73 -2.83
N LEU A 332 -27.72 -2.61 -2.12
CA LEU A 332 -26.49 -2.33 -1.37
C LEU A 332 -26.24 -3.37 -0.27
N ASP A 333 -27.29 -3.85 0.40
CA ASP A 333 -27.19 -4.86 1.45
C ASP A 333 -26.74 -6.22 0.88
N ASN A 334 -27.10 -6.53 -0.37
CA ASN A 334 -26.60 -7.72 -1.05
C ASN A 334 -25.15 -7.54 -1.54
N VAL A 335 -24.79 -6.34 -1.99
CA VAL A 335 -23.40 -6.02 -2.37
C VAL A 335 -22.47 -6.07 -1.16
N SER A 336 -22.90 -5.60 0.01
CA SER A 336 -22.11 -5.74 1.24
C SER A 336 -21.96 -7.20 1.67
N LYS A 337 -23.04 -7.98 1.52
CA LYS A 337 -23.09 -9.45 1.42
C LYS A 337 -21.82 -10.04 0.79
N VAL A 338 -21.73 -9.80 -0.51
CA VAL A 338 -20.68 -10.32 -1.38
C VAL A 338 -19.32 -9.74 -1.02
N LYS A 339 -19.24 -8.45 -0.68
CA LYS A 339 -17.97 -7.82 -0.27
C LYS A 339 -17.38 -8.55 0.93
N MET A 340 -18.17 -8.82 1.97
CA MET A 340 -17.69 -9.50 3.18
C MET A 340 -17.18 -10.91 2.89
N GLU A 341 -17.95 -11.70 2.15
CA GLU A 341 -17.59 -13.08 1.80
C GLU A 341 -16.31 -13.15 0.97
N MET A 342 -16.20 -12.31 -0.05
CA MET A 342 -15.06 -12.32 -0.96
C MET A 342 -13.81 -11.66 -0.36
N SER A 343 -13.96 -10.58 0.42
CA SER A 343 -12.84 -9.98 1.14
C SER A 343 -12.22 -10.95 2.14
N ALA A 344 -13.01 -11.81 2.79
CA ALA A 344 -12.49 -12.85 3.68
C ALA A 344 -11.72 -13.94 2.93
N LYS A 345 -12.20 -14.31 1.73
CA LYS A 345 -11.61 -15.37 0.90
C LYS A 345 -10.30 -14.94 0.22
N LEU A 346 -10.24 -13.70 -0.26
CA LEU A 346 -9.13 -13.15 -1.05
C LEU A 346 -8.16 -12.30 -0.22
N ASP A 347 -8.41 -12.17 1.09
CA ASP A 347 -7.66 -11.30 2.01
C ASP A 347 -7.50 -9.84 1.53
N ASN A 348 -8.50 -9.36 0.78
CA ASN A 348 -8.45 -8.04 0.13
C ASN A 348 -9.58 -7.13 0.68
N PRO A 349 -9.26 -6.11 1.50
CA PRO A 349 -10.24 -5.16 2.03
C PRO A 349 -10.83 -4.21 0.98
N LEU A 350 -10.19 -4.07 -0.18
CA LEU A 350 -10.58 -3.18 -1.29
C LEU A 350 -11.22 -3.95 -2.46
N PHE A 351 -11.72 -5.16 -2.21
CA PHE A 351 -12.28 -6.03 -3.23
C PHE A 351 -13.40 -5.38 -4.07
N LEU A 352 -14.31 -4.63 -3.45
CA LEU A 352 -15.41 -4.01 -4.20
C LEU A 352 -14.89 -2.90 -5.13
N GLU A 353 -13.95 -2.11 -4.65
CA GLU A 353 -13.26 -1.08 -5.42
C GLU A 353 -12.47 -1.71 -6.58
N TYR A 354 -11.85 -2.86 -6.34
CA TYR A 354 -11.17 -3.65 -7.36
C TYR A 354 -12.12 -4.08 -8.49
N LEU A 355 -13.28 -4.64 -8.15
CA LEU A 355 -14.30 -5.04 -9.13
C LEU A 355 -14.79 -3.87 -9.97
N VAL A 356 -14.90 -2.68 -9.38
CA VAL A 356 -15.26 -1.46 -10.11
C VAL A 356 -14.20 -1.09 -11.13
N VAL A 357 -12.92 -1.21 -10.76
CA VAL A 357 -11.79 -0.98 -11.67
C VAL A 357 -11.78 -2.01 -12.79
N GLU A 358 -11.96 -3.29 -12.47
CA GLU A 358 -12.02 -4.37 -13.44
C GLU A 358 -13.15 -4.14 -14.47
N ASN A 359 -14.36 -3.85 -13.99
CA ASN A 359 -15.51 -3.57 -14.84
C ASN A 359 -15.23 -2.41 -15.80
N THR A 360 -14.53 -1.39 -15.31
CA THR A 360 -14.21 -0.20 -16.07
C THR A 360 -13.16 -0.47 -17.14
N ILE A 361 -12.05 -1.13 -16.77
CA ILE A 361 -10.97 -1.46 -17.71
C ILE A 361 -11.46 -2.38 -18.83
N ASN A 362 -12.34 -3.33 -18.52
CA ASN A 362 -12.89 -4.26 -19.51
C ASN A 362 -13.80 -3.56 -20.55
N LYS A 363 -14.33 -2.38 -20.24
CA LYS A 363 -15.17 -1.59 -21.17
C LYS A 363 -14.37 -0.61 -22.02
N ILE A 364 -13.19 -0.20 -21.57
CA ILE A 364 -12.39 0.83 -22.24
C ILE A 364 -11.33 0.17 -23.10
N VAL A 365 -11.48 0.35 -24.42
CA VAL A 365 -10.49 -0.09 -25.39
C VAL A 365 -9.44 1.01 -25.55
N PRO A 366 -8.13 0.71 -25.45
CA PRO A 366 -7.08 1.67 -25.74
C PRO A 366 -7.22 2.20 -27.16
N ALA A 367 -6.98 3.50 -27.36
CA ALA A 367 -6.82 4.05 -28.69
C ALA A 367 -5.55 3.44 -29.31
N ILE A 368 -5.70 2.68 -30.40
CA ILE A 368 -4.63 2.07 -31.18
C ILE A 368 -4.04 3.12 -32.12
#